data_AF-A0A1Y0G569-F1
#
_entry.id   AF-A0A1Y0G569-F1
#
_cell.length_a   1.000
_cell.length_b   1.000
_cell.length_c   1.000
_cell.angle_alpha   90.00
_cell.angle_beta   90.00
_cell.angle_gamma   90.00
#
_symmetry.space_group_name_H-M   'P 1'
#
loop_
_entity.id
_entity.type
_entity.pdbx_description
1 polymer ?
#
loop_
_entity_poly.entity_id
_entity_poly.type
_entity_poly.pdbx_seq_one_letter_code
_entity_poly.pdbx_strand_id
1 'polypeptide(L)'
;MYGIPRILQTREDFDLAVSLARSGEADRHVVANQLHGLLEAAQHYVFDRVLAAGEAPDGAMPGYCVVEPSDTNPQRQQLKSIIDNEARLFALGFAQAEIESLITELEA
;
A
#
# COMPACT_ATOMS: atom_id res chain seq x y z
N MET A 1 11.80 7.56 -26.54
CA MET A 1 11.21 7.34 -25.21
C MET A 1 10.01 8.26 -25.11
N TYR A 2 8.80 7.73 -25.25
CA TYR A 2 7.58 8.54 -25.21
C TYR A 2 7.09 8.65 -23.76
N GLY A 3 7.19 9.87 -23.19
CA GLY A 3 6.27 10.45 -22.22
C GLY A 3 6.21 9.94 -20.77
N ILE A 4 6.45 8.64 -20.50
CA ILE A 4 6.20 8.08 -19.16
C ILE A 4 7.40 8.30 -18.25
N PRO A 5 7.27 9.04 -17.12
CA PRO A 5 8.34 9.15 -16.15
C PRO A 5 8.70 7.76 -15.60
N ARG A 6 9.98 7.42 -15.61
CA ARG A 6 10.47 6.13 -15.08
C ARG A 6 10.29 6.00 -13.57
N ILE A 7 10.21 7.13 -12.89
CA ILE A 7 10.05 7.25 -11.45
C ILE A 7 8.96 8.30 -11.23
N LEU A 8 7.87 7.90 -10.59
CA LEU A 8 6.78 8.82 -10.25
C LEU A 8 7.14 9.50 -8.93
N GLN A 9 7.41 10.81 -8.98
CA GLN A 9 7.86 11.57 -7.80
C GLN A 9 6.77 12.48 -7.24
N THR A 10 5.99 13.10 -8.12
CA THR A 10 5.00 14.11 -7.81
C THR A 10 3.59 13.64 -8.13
N ARG A 11 2.57 14.34 -7.63
CA ARG A 11 1.17 14.09 -7.99
C ARG A 11 0.95 14.14 -9.50
N GLU A 12 1.53 15.14 -10.15
CA GLU A 12 1.41 15.33 -11.60
C GLU A 12 1.99 14.16 -12.39
N ASP A 13 3.06 13.52 -11.90
CA ASP A 13 3.62 12.32 -12.52
C ASP A 13 2.62 11.15 -12.46
N PHE A 14 1.95 10.96 -11.32
CA PHE A 14 0.92 9.94 -11.16
C PHE A 14 -0.31 10.24 -12.03
N ASP A 15 -0.79 11.48 -12.03
CA ASP A 15 -1.93 11.90 -12.85
C ASP A 15 -1.63 11.72 -14.36
N LEU A 16 -0.42 12.05 -14.79
CA LEU A 16 0.05 11.81 -16.15
C LEU A 16 0.10 10.31 -16.47
N ALA A 17 0.68 9.49 -15.59
CA ALA A 17 0.76 8.05 -15.79
C ALA A 17 -0.63 7.40 -15.93
N VAL A 18 -1.59 7.80 -15.09
CA VAL A 18 -3.00 7.38 -15.18
C VAL A 18 -3.62 7.82 -16.51
N SER A 19 -3.40 9.07 -16.92
CA SER A 19 -3.90 9.57 -18.21
C SER A 19 -3.36 8.77 -19.40
N LEU A 20 -2.06 8.46 -19.41
CA LEU A 20 -1.42 7.64 -20.45
C LEU A 20 -1.92 6.19 -20.43
N ALA A 21 -2.19 5.63 -19.25
CA ALA A 21 -2.76 4.29 -19.13
C ALA A 21 -4.21 4.23 -19.65
N ARG A 22 -4.97 5.31 -19.45
CA ARG A 22 -6.32 5.46 -20.01
C ARG A 22 -6.30 5.60 -21.53
N SER A 23 -5.35 6.35 -22.10
CA SER A 23 -5.20 6.49 -23.55
C SER A 23 -4.61 5.26 -24.25
N GLY A 24 -4.09 4.29 -23.47
CA GLY A 24 -3.44 3.08 -23.99
C GLY A 24 -1.99 3.30 -24.43
N GLU A 25 -1.42 4.45 -24.13
CA GLU A 25 -0.01 4.77 -24.37
C GLU A 25 0.92 4.21 -23.29
N ALA A 26 0.37 3.88 -22.12
CA ALA A 26 1.04 3.15 -21.05
C ALA A 26 0.32 1.84 -20.71
N ASP A 27 1.08 0.86 -20.23
CA ASP A 27 0.52 -0.39 -19.72
C ASP A 27 -0.23 -0.13 -18.40
N ARG A 28 -1.52 -0.47 -18.37
CA ARG A 28 -2.40 -0.25 -17.21
C ARG A 28 -1.96 -1.02 -15.98
N HIS A 29 -1.50 -2.26 -16.13
CA HIS A 29 -1.02 -3.06 -15.02
C HIS A 29 0.26 -2.48 -14.43
N VAL A 30 1.16 -1.95 -15.27
CA VAL A 30 2.36 -1.27 -14.78
C VAL A 30 2.00 -0.05 -13.94
N VAL A 31 1.05 0.77 -14.38
CA VAL A 31 0.61 1.96 -13.64
C VAL A 31 -0.15 1.58 -12.36
N ALA A 32 -1.04 0.57 -12.41
CA ALA A 32 -1.72 0.04 -11.23
C ALA A 32 -0.72 -0.45 -10.17
N ASN A 33 0.34 -1.15 -10.57
CA ASN A 33 1.39 -1.61 -9.65
C ASN A 33 2.16 -0.44 -8.99
N GLN A 34 2.36 0.68 -9.68
CA GLN A 34 2.97 1.86 -9.06
C GLN A 34 2.04 2.49 -8.01
N LEU A 35 0.73 2.49 -8.26
CA LEU A 35 -0.27 2.97 -7.32
C LEU A 35 -0.39 2.04 -6.10
N HIS A 36 -0.35 0.71 -6.30
CA HIS A 36 -0.24 -0.27 -5.21
C HIS A 36 0.98 0.00 -4.35
N GLY A 37 2.16 0.20 -4.96
CA GLY A 37 3.38 0.51 -4.22
C GLY A 37 3.27 1.81 -3.40
N LEU A 38 2.53 2.81 -3.88
CA LEU A 38 2.27 4.04 -3.12
C LEU A 38 1.38 3.79 -1.90
N LEU A 39 0.36 2.95 -2.04
CA LEU A 39 -0.55 2.58 -0.96
C LEU A 39 0.13 1.67 0.07
N GLU A 40 0.87 0.66 -0.38
CA GLU A 40 1.64 -0.26 0.48
C GLU A 40 2.72 0.50 1.26
N ALA A 41 3.41 1.46 0.64
CA ALA A 41 4.40 2.29 1.32
C ALA A 41 3.80 3.19 2.40
N ALA A 42 2.48 3.43 2.37
CA ALA A 42 1.77 4.14 3.43
C ALA A 42 1.38 3.22 4.60
N GLN A 43 1.45 1.90 4.42
CA GLN A 43 1.07 0.93 5.44
C GLN A 43 2.27 0.53 6.29
N HIS A 44 2.05 0.42 7.60
CA HIS A 44 3.00 -0.22 8.50
C HIS A 44 2.27 -0.99 9.58
N TYR A 45 2.96 -2.00 10.13
CA TYR A 45 2.43 -2.82 11.20
C TYR A 45 2.77 -2.20 12.57
N VAL A 46 1.74 -2.01 13.39
CA VAL A 46 1.89 -1.60 14.80
C VAL A 46 1.46 -2.72 15.72
N PHE A 47 2.06 -2.76 16.91
CA PHE A 47 1.66 -3.71 17.94
C PHE A 47 0.18 -3.52 18.31
N ASP A 48 -0.58 -4.61 18.28
CA ASP A 48 -1.99 -4.64 18.60
C ASP A 48 -2.23 -5.36 19.94
N ARG A 49 -1.91 -6.66 20.00
CA ARG A 49 -2.04 -7.46 21.23
C ARG A 49 -1.14 -8.68 21.27
N VAL A 50 -1.02 -9.26 22.46
CA VAL A 50 -0.39 -10.58 22.65
C VAL A 50 -1.42 -11.67 22.34
N LEU A 51 -0.97 -12.74 21.68
CA LEU A 51 -1.77 -13.93 21.39
C LEU A 51 -1.41 -15.05 22.37
N ALA A 52 -2.43 -15.76 22.85
CA ALA A 52 -2.25 -17.00 23.58
C ALA A 52 -1.71 -18.12 22.69
N ALA A 53 -1.22 -19.19 23.31
CA ALA A 53 -0.73 -20.36 22.59
C ALA A 53 -1.84 -20.99 21.73
N GLY A 54 -1.59 -21.09 20.42
CA GLY A 54 -2.55 -21.64 19.46
C GLY A 54 -3.72 -20.72 19.09
N GLU A 55 -3.75 -19.48 19.59
CA GLU A 55 -4.80 -18.52 19.22
C GLU A 55 -4.67 -18.08 17.75
N ALA A 56 -5.78 -18.00 17.03
CA ALA A 56 -5.78 -17.44 15.68
C ALA A 56 -5.66 -15.91 15.74
N PRO A 57 -5.00 -15.27 14.75
CA PRO A 57 -5.06 -13.81 14.64
C PRO A 57 -6.48 -13.34 14.35
N ASP A 58 -6.76 -12.07 14.65
CA ASP A 58 -8.07 -11.43 14.46
C ASP A 58 -8.45 -11.28 12.98
N GLY A 59 -7.49 -11.42 12.07
CA GLY A 59 -7.72 -11.40 10.64
C GLY A 59 -6.55 -11.96 9.83
N ALA A 60 -6.71 -11.93 8.51
CA ALA A 60 -5.66 -12.33 7.58
C ALA A 60 -4.72 -11.18 7.23
N MET A 61 -3.56 -11.52 6.67
CA MET A 61 -2.73 -10.54 5.97
C MET A 61 -3.51 -9.96 4.76
N PRO A 62 -3.31 -8.68 4.41
CA PRO A 62 -2.36 -7.72 5.00
C PRO A 62 -2.90 -6.97 6.22
N GLY A 63 -4.17 -7.18 6.63
CA GLY A 63 -4.76 -6.44 7.76
C GLY A 63 -4.10 -6.73 9.11
N TYR A 64 -3.68 -7.98 9.31
CA TYR A 64 -3.03 -8.45 10.54
C TYR A 64 -1.85 -9.35 10.23
N CYS A 65 -0.80 -9.25 11.04
CA CYS A 65 0.41 -10.07 10.95
C CYS A 65 0.73 -10.65 12.33
N VAL A 66 1.24 -11.87 12.38
CA VAL A 66 1.66 -12.50 13.63
C VAL A 66 3.18 -12.53 13.70
N VAL A 67 3.72 -12.04 14.80
CA VAL A 67 5.14 -12.14 15.14
C VAL A 67 5.30 -13.29 16.13
N GLU A 68 6.04 -14.30 15.72
CA GLU A 68 6.40 -15.42 16.57
C GLU A 68 7.42 -15.00 17.65
N PRO A 69 7.44 -15.69 18.81
CA PRO A 69 8.35 -15.37 19.90
C PRO A 69 9.83 -15.33 19.48
N SER A 70 10.59 -14.37 20.01
CA SER A 70 12.02 -14.20 19.81
C SER A 70 12.73 -13.87 21.13
N ASP A 71 14.07 -13.85 21.12
CA ASP A 71 14.86 -13.47 22.29
C ASP A 71 14.53 -12.06 22.81
N THR A 72 14.07 -11.17 21.92
CA THR A 72 13.69 -9.80 22.26
C THR A 72 12.24 -9.70 22.74
N ASN A 73 11.36 -10.58 22.27
CA ASN A 73 9.95 -10.65 22.65
C ASN A 73 9.53 -12.11 22.88
N PRO A 74 9.49 -12.60 24.13
CA PRO A 74 9.22 -14.01 24.43
C PRO A 74 7.76 -14.43 24.21
N GLN A 75 6.89 -13.50 23.79
CA GLN A 75 5.46 -13.72 23.61
C GLN A 75 5.11 -13.64 22.13
N ARG A 76 4.12 -14.43 21.69
CA ARG A 76 3.55 -14.36 20.36
C ARG A 76 2.68 -13.11 20.27
N GLN A 77 2.90 -12.28 19.26
CA GLN A 77 2.25 -10.97 19.15
C GLN A 77 1.48 -10.87 17.84
N GLN A 78 0.35 -10.18 17.88
CA GLN A 78 -0.36 -9.70 16.73
C GLN A 78 0.02 -8.25 16.48
N LEU A 79 0.36 -7.95 15.23
CA LEU A 79 0.47 -6.60 14.71
C LEU A 79 -0.72 -6.33 13.80
N LYS A 80 -1.21 -5.08 13.82
CA LYS A 80 -2.25 -4.59 12.94
C LYS A 80 -1.65 -3.65 11.91
N SER A 81 -2.02 -3.81 10.64
CA SER A 81 -1.65 -2.84 9.60
C SER A 81 -2.44 -1.56 9.80
N ILE A 82 -1.74 -0.44 9.84
CA ILE A 82 -2.30 0.90 9.87
C ILE A 82 -1.69 1.74 8.77
N ILE A 83 -2.46 2.73 8.32
CA ILE A 83 -2.00 3.73 7.37
C ILE A 83 -1.32 4.86 8.16
N ASP A 84 -0.10 5.19 7.77
CA ASP A 84 0.63 6.34 8.30
C ASP A 84 0.06 7.63 7.70
N ASN A 85 -0.45 8.52 8.56
CA ASN A 85 -0.98 9.82 8.13
C ASN A 85 0.11 10.77 7.60
N GLU A 86 1.38 10.49 7.88
CA GLU A 86 2.54 11.21 7.34
C GLU A 86 3.09 10.56 6.06
N ALA A 87 2.43 9.50 5.56
CA ALA A 87 2.86 8.81 4.37
C ALA A 87 2.95 9.75 3.15
N ARG A 88 3.85 9.38 2.24
CA ARG A 88 4.07 10.10 0.98
C ARG A 88 2.78 10.27 0.18
N LEU A 89 1.87 9.31 0.25
CA LEU A 89 0.53 9.40 -0.34
C LEU A 89 -0.16 10.74 0.01
N PHE A 90 -0.26 11.04 1.30
CA PHE A 90 -0.91 12.26 1.79
C PHE A 90 -0.08 13.50 1.51
N ALA A 91 1.25 13.39 1.57
CA ALA A 91 2.15 14.50 1.20
C ALA A 91 1.99 14.91 -0.28
N LEU A 92 1.64 13.97 -1.16
CA LEU A 92 1.30 14.23 -2.56
C LEU A 92 -0.13 14.78 -2.74
N GLY A 93 -0.92 14.85 -1.67
CA GLY A 93 -2.29 15.36 -1.67
C GLY A 93 -3.33 14.34 -2.13
N PHE A 94 -2.98 13.05 -2.22
CA PHE A 94 -3.93 12.00 -2.54
C PHE A 94 -4.70 11.55 -1.30
N ALA A 95 -5.97 11.21 -1.49
CA ALA A 95 -6.71 10.41 -0.52
C ALA A 95 -6.49 8.92 -0.78
N GLN A 96 -6.55 8.08 0.27
CA GLN A 96 -6.48 6.63 0.12
C GLN A 96 -7.55 6.11 -0.85
N ALA A 97 -8.81 6.51 -0.64
CA ALA A 97 -9.93 6.08 -1.48
C ALA A 97 -9.78 6.51 -2.95
N GLU A 98 -9.08 7.61 -3.21
CA GLU A 98 -8.77 8.08 -4.57
C GLU A 98 -7.82 7.10 -5.26
N ILE A 99 -6.73 6.69 -4.60
CA ILE A 99 -5.79 5.71 -5.14
C ILE A 99 -6.44 4.34 -5.31
N GLU A 100 -7.22 3.86 -4.33
CA GLU A 100 -7.93 2.58 -4.44
C GLU A 100 -8.91 2.57 -5.64
N SER A 101 -9.58 3.70 -5.89
CA SER A 101 -10.47 3.84 -7.04
C SER A 101 -9.69 3.81 -8.36
N LEU A 102 -8.54 4.49 -8.43
CA LEU A 102 -7.67 4.48 -9.63
C LEU A 102 -7.08 3.10 -9.91
N ILE A 103 -6.66 2.37 -8.88
CA ILE A 103 -6.21 0.98 -9.00
C ILE A 103 -7.33 0.12 -9.58
N THR A 104 -8.52 0.17 -8.96
CA THR A 104 -9.69 -0.61 -9.41
C THR A 104 -10.06 -0.30 -10.86
N GLU A 105 -9.99 0.97 -11.26
CA GLU A 105 -10.25 1.39 -12.64
C GLU A 105 -9.25 0.80 -13.64
N LEU A 106 -7.96 0.80 -13.29
CA LEU A 106 -6.90 0.33 -14.19
C LEU A 106 -6.81 -1.20 -14.27
N GLU A 107 -7.28 -1.91 -13.25
CA GLU A 107 -7.30 -3.38 -13.19
C GLU A 107 -8.60 -4.01 -13.73
N ALA A 108 -9.67 -3.22 -13.93
CA ALA A 108 -10.94 -3.65 -14.50
C ALA A 108 -10.85 -3.95 -16.01
#